data_AF-A0A0V0QW85-F1
#
_entry.id   AF-A0A0V0QW85-F1
#
_cell.length_a   1.000
_cell.length_b   1.000
_cell.length_c   1.000
_cell.angle_alpha   90.00
_cell.angle_beta   90.00
_cell.angle_gamma   90.00
#
_symmetry.space_group_name_H-M   'P 1'
#
loop_
_entity.id
_entity.type
_entity.pdbx_description
1 polymer ?
#
loop_
_entity_poly.entity_id
_entity_poly.type
_entity_poly.pdbx_seq_one_letter_code
_entity_poly.pdbx_strand_id
1 'polypeptide(L)'
;MQNLRQVLINDADYEHQLEKDEDMNQTPYDPYQCPPDLQEAEDHSKSRRVGQIKQGTRTCKCCRFVIDKKQLGNPSNYSLLVQNLPRHLSKKEIDEFLKISFFGDPLTDQIYRINMCYDYQEYLDSFNQKIKNIYATNICKLKLRDQYLEEPYAQETQDKLESLEQEQQVIDQKLMNFEHECLQERSKKFSGTVIVSFLTIQAKETILNKYKFTLKKTILNFFKKVYLRYHKNSIIINEAPGPRDVIWANLKYKLNQSISNLIKMFSMFVFLLVVSYYVQIQVLYKTLIYHELYNDGEQIVDKNYRLVQLAMAIAFLVLIINWVLRYIVGYPQKDCPYSQEEVNVSFEGPKLEFQEWVCSLIRIMVQTVWFGGIAPIQILISLLCILIGYWIDKYYLLRIFTVPISQTDHVFSFVFNLLKLIPILYYFGSIQFEQAISQEQNTLTFFKNYPEYLYCFLTSVVFTFLMYL
;
A
#
# COMPACT_ATOMS: atom_id res chain seq x y z
N MET A 1 28.68 22.84 -6.82
CA MET A 1 28.71 22.67 -8.30
C MET A 1 29.67 21.58 -8.77
N GLN A 2 30.90 21.46 -8.26
CA GLN A 2 31.84 20.40 -8.67
C GLN A 2 31.30 18.97 -8.41
N ASN A 3 30.67 18.70 -7.26
CA ASN A 3 30.05 17.38 -6.98
C ASN A 3 28.85 17.05 -7.89
N LEU A 4 28.12 18.06 -8.40
CA LEU A 4 26.98 17.84 -9.32
C LEU A 4 27.44 17.65 -10.76
N ARG A 5 28.53 18.31 -11.16
CA ARG A 5 29.24 18.01 -12.42
C ARG A 5 29.78 16.58 -12.41
N GLN A 6 30.28 16.09 -11.27
CA GLN A 6 30.73 14.70 -11.14
C GLN A 6 29.57 13.69 -11.35
N VAL A 7 28.36 13.99 -10.85
CA VAL A 7 27.18 13.11 -11.04
C VAL A 7 26.68 13.12 -12.49
N LEU A 8 26.67 14.29 -13.15
CA LEU A 8 26.25 14.39 -14.56
C LEU A 8 27.29 13.83 -15.54
N ILE A 9 28.59 13.90 -15.21
CA ILE A 9 29.65 13.22 -15.96
C ILE A 9 29.50 11.70 -15.80
N ASN A 10 29.09 11.22 -14.63
CA ASN A 10 28.81 9.80 -14.43
C ASN A 10 27.63 9.28 -15.26
N ASP A 11 26.61 10.08 -15.59
CA ASP A 11 25.47 9.62 -16.42
C ASP A 11 25.88 9.39 -17.89
N ALA A 12 26.75 10.25 -18.45
CA ALA A 12 27.28 10.07 -19.80
C ALA A 12 28.33 8.94 -19.86
N ASP A 13 29.15 8.78 -18.82
CA ASP A 13 30.05 7.62 -18.68
C ASP A 13 29.28 6.32 -18.39
N TYR A 14 28.08 6.39 -17.80
CA TYR A 14 27.21 5.23 -17.54
C TYR A 14 26.58 4.69 -18.83
N GLU A 15 26.12 5.55 -19.73
CA GLU A 15 25.69 5.14 -21.08
C GLU A 15 26.87 4.52 -21.86
N HIS A 16 28.07 5.09 -21.76
CA HIS A 16 29.26 4.56 -22.45
C HIS A 16 29.80 3.26 -21.81
N GLN A 17 29.59 3.04 -20.50
CA GLN A 17 29.92 1.77 -19.82
C GLN A 17 28.91 0.67 -20.15
N LEU A 18 27.62 0.98 -20.30
CA LEU A 18 26.61 0.03 -20.75
C LEU A 18 26.90 -0.53 -22.15
N GLU A 19 27.50 0.27 -23.04
CA GLU A 19 27.93 -0.19 -24.38
C GLU A 19 29.22 -1.02 -24.36
N LYS A 20 30.07 -0.88 -23.33
CA LYS A 20 31.33 -1.65 -23.21
C LYS A 20 31.16 -2.99 -22.49
N ASP A 21 30.10 -3.14 -21.70
CA ASP A 21 29.73 -4.40 -21.06
C ASP A 21 28.78 -5.26 -21.93
N GLU A 22 28.66 -4.97 -23.23
CA GLU A 22 28.15 -5.91 -24.23
C GLU A 22 29.12 -7.09 -24.38
N ASP A 23 29.12 -7.94 -23.36
CA ASP A 23 29.71 -9.27 -23.36
C ASP A 23 28.99 -10.05 -24.48
N MET A 24 29.57 -10.04 -25.68
CA MET A 24 28.99 -10.50 -26.97
C MET A 24 28.53 -11.98 -27.00
N ASN A 25 28.55 -12.68 -25.86
CA ASN A 25 28.12 -14.07 -25.71
C ASN A 25 26.89 -14.26 -24.81
N GLN A 26 26.22 -13.20 -24.34
CA GLN A 26 25.01 -13.36 -23.55
C GLN A 26 23.80 -13.70 -24.44
N THR A 27 23.18 -14.86 -24.18
CA THR A 27 21.91 -15.22 -24.80
C THR A 27 20.84 -14.17 -24.45
N PRO A 28 20.05 -13.69 -25.44
CA PRO A 28 18.98 -12.74 -25.17
C PRO A 28 17.98 -13.34 -24.17
N TYR A 29 17.53 -12.52 -23.22
CA TYR A 29 16.51 -12.93 -22.25
C TYR A 29 15.20 -13.28 -22.96
N ASP A 30 14.68 -14.48 -22.72
CA ASP A 30 13.39 -14.93 -23.23
C ASP A 30 12.39 -15.09 -22.06
N PRO A 31 11.37 -14.21 -21.93
CA PRO A 31 10.38 -14.32 -20.86
C PRO A 31 9.53 -15.59 -20.96
N TYR A 32 9.46 -16.22 -22.14
CA TYR A 32 8.67 -17.42 -22.40
C TYR A 32 9.51 -18.71 -22.36
N GLN A 33 10.76 -18.63 -21.91
CA GLN A 33 11.64 -19.80 -21.81
C GLN A 33 11.05 -20.86 -20.86
N CYS A 34 10.96 -22.10 -21.36
CA CYS A 34 10.56 -23.30 -20.62
C CYS A 34 11.53 -24.46 -20.94
N PRO A 35 12.18 -25.11 -19.95
CA PRO A 35 12.10 -24.82 -18.52
C PRO A 35 12.82 -23.51 -18.14
N PRO A 36 12.36 -22.84 -17.07
CA PRO A 36 12.93 -21.57 -16.63
C PRO A 36 14.33 -21.75 -16.02
N ASP A 37 15.18 -20.76 -16.20
CA ASP A 37 16.43 -20.59 -15.48
C ASP A 37 16.16 -20.00 -14.08
N LEU A 38 16.29 -20.83 -13.06
CA LEU A 38 16.09 -20.43 -11.66
C LEU A 38 17.16 -19.46 -11.16
N GLN A 39 18.37 -19.49 -11.73
CA GLN A 39 19.42 -18.54 -11.37
C GLN A 39 19.07 -17.15 -11.88
N GLU A 40 18.52 -17.05 -13.10
CA GLU A 40 18.02 -15.78 -13.63
C GLU A 40 16.83 -15.24 -12.82
N ALA A 41 15.93 -16.12 -12.35
CA ALA A 41 14.84 -15.74 -11.45
C ALA A 41 15.34 -15.26 -10.08
N GLU A 42 16.36 -15.93 -9.53
CA GLU A 42 17.00 -15.51 -8.27
C GLU A 42 17.71 -14.15 -8.42
N ASP A 43 18.41 -13.96 -9.55
CA ASP A 43 19.10 -12.70 -9.88
C ASP A 43 18.09 -11.57 -10.13
N HIS A 44 16.95 -11.87 -10.77
CA HIS A 44 15.81 -10.96 -10.86
C HIS A 44 15.30 -10.58 -9.46
N SER A 45 15.00 -11.55 -8.60
CA SER A 45 14.56 -11.31 -7.23
C SER A 45 15.54 -10.44 -6.44
N LYS A 46 16.85 -10.72 -6.52
CA LYS A 46 17.91 -9.92 -5.89
C LYS A 46 17.95 -8.50 -6.47
N SER A 47 17.85 -8.33 -7.78
CA SER A 47 17.85 -7.01 -8.43
C SER A 47 16.63 -6.16 -8.07
N ARG A 48 15.52 -6.78 -7.66
CA ARG A 48 14.31 -6.09 -7.20
C ARG A 48 14.41 -5.64 -5.75
N ARG A 49 15.47 -6.05 -5.03
CA ARG A 49 15.80 -5.54 -3.68
C ARG A 49 16.25 -4.07 -3.74
N VAL A 50 16.05 -3.32 -2.66
CA VAL A 50 16.33 -1.88 -2.62
C VAL A 50 17.79 -1.60 -2.25
N GLY A 51 18.44 -0.76 -3.06
CA GLY A 51 19.64 -0.02 -2.70
C GLY A 51 20.49 0.59 -3.84
N GLN A 52 21.51 1.38 -3.51
CA GLN A 52 22.57 1.94 -4.37
C GLN A 52 23.41 0.87 -5.04
N ILE A 53 23.46 0.97 -6.35
CA ILE A 53 24.35 0.23 -7.23
C ILE A 53 25.78 0.26 -6.66
N LYS A 54 26.32 -0.91 -6.30
CA LYS A 54 27.77 -1.03 -6.13
C LYS A 54 28.40 -0.97 -7.53
N GLN A 55 29.49 -0.22 -7.69
CA GLN A 55 30.18 -0.19 -8.99
C GLN A 55 30.72 -1.59 -9.34
N GLY A 56 30.63 -1.97 -10.62
CA GLY A 56 31.12 -3.25 -11.13
C GLY A 56 30.24 -4.47 -10.80
N THR A 57 28.95 -4.27 -10.50
CA THR A 57 28.05 -5.37 -10.15
C THR A 57 27.15 -5.79 -11.30
N ARG A 58 26.91 -7.10 -11.39
CA ARG A 58 26.06 -7.72 -12.41
C ARG A 58 24.65 -7.10 -12.43
N THR A 59 24.12 -6.93 -13.64
CA THR A 59 22.73 -6.54 -13.89
C THR A 59 21.88 -7.78 -14.18
N CYS A 60 20.62 -7.74 -13.78
CA CYS A 60 19.66 -8.78 -14.15
C CYS A 60 19.37 -8.70 -15.65
N LYS A 61 19.43 -9.83 -16.36
CA LYS A 61 19.19 -9.90 -17.82
C LYS A 61 17.76 -9.48 -18.22
N CYS A 62 16.77 -9.77 -17.37
CA CYS A 62 15.37 -9.43 -17.59
C CYS A 62 15.11 -7.92 -17.58
N CYS A 63 15.45 -7.26 -16.46
CA CYS A 63 15.04 -5.88 -16.19
C CYS A 63 16.19 -4.87 -16.23
N ARG A 64 17.43 -5.33 -16.46
CA ARG A 64 18.68 -4.55 -16.44
C ARG A 64 18.94 -3.83 -15.11
N PHE A 65 18.23 -4.20 -14.04
CA PHE A 65 18.48 -3.66 -12.72
C PHE A 65 19.71 -4.33 -12.10
N VAL A 66 20.51 -3.53 -11.41
CA VAL A 66 21.67 -4.00 -10.67
C VAL A 66 21.26 -4.95 -9.54
N ILE A 67 21.97 -6.06 -9.41
CA ILE A 67 21.71 -7.11 -8.40
C ILE A 67 22.16 -6.66 -7.01
N ASP A 68 23.32 -6.01 -6.91
CA ASP A 68 23.93 -5.63 -5.64
C ASP A 68 23.77 -4.13 -5.34
N LYS A 69 22.94 -3.86 -4.34
CA LYS A 69 22.35 -2.56 -4.08
C LYS A 69 22.49 -2.15 -2.58
N LYS A 70 22.92 -0.93 -2.26
CA LYS A 70 23.14 -0.29 -0.93
C LYS A 70 22.25 0.96 -0.72
N GLN A 71 21.05 0.87 -0.14
CA GLN A 71 20.04 1.95 0.03
C GLN A 71 20.31 3.39 -0.54
N LEU A 72 19.63 3.78 -1.63
CA LEU A 72 19.61 5.18 -2.13
C LEU A 72 18.70 6.05 -1.25
N GLY A 73 18.96 7.37 -1.25
CA GLY A 73 17.99 8.34 -0.73
C GLY A 73 16.71 8.30 -1.56
N ASN A 74 15.55 8.27 -0.92
CA ASN A 74 14.27 8.24 -1.62
C ASN A 74 14.06 9.58 -2.35
N PRO A 75 13.67 9.62 -3.64
CA PRO A 75 13.37 10.86 -4.36
C PRO A 75 12.30 11.72 -3.67
N SER A 76 11.47 11.14 -2.79
CA SER A 76 10.58 11.87 -1.88
C SER A 76 11.33 12.89 -1.02
N ASN A 77 12.58 12.60 -0.62
CA ASN A 77 13.39 13.47 0.24
C ASN A 77 13.73 14.81 -0.40
N TYR A 78 13.57 14.90 -1.73
CA TYR A 78 13.82 16.10 -2.52
C TYR A 78 12.54 16.68 -3.12
N SER A 79 11.36 16.10 -2.86
CA SER A 79 10.15 16.42 -3.61
C SER A 79 9.00 16.85 -2.69
N LEU A 80 8.26 17.88 -3.11
CA LEU A 80 7.02 18.33 -2.46
C LEU A 80 5.84 18.06 -3.38
N LEU A 81 4.72 17.64 -2.79
CA LEU A 81 3.44 17.52 -3.45
C LEU A 81 2.63 18.79 -3.19
N VAL A 82 2.38 19.56 -4.25
CA VAL A 82 1.62 20.80 -4.18
C VAL A 82 0.24 20.58 -4.82
N GLN A 83 -0.82 20.73 -4.04
CA GLN A 83 -2.20 20.39 -4.43
C GLN A 83 -3.11 21.62 -4.40
N ASN A 84 -4.28 21.46 -5.04
CA ASN A 84 -5.37 22.45 -5.10
C ASN A 84 -5.03 23.69 -5.94
N LEU A 85 -4.15 23.54 -6.94
CA LEU A 85 -3.91 24.57 -7.95
C LEU A 85 -5.11 24.68 -8.91
N PRO A 86 -5.43 25.90 -9.40
CA PRO A 86 -6.42 26.07 -10.47
C PRO A 86 -6.07 25.25 -11.73
N ARG A 87 -7.05 24.52 -12.27
CA ARG A 87 -6.82 23.56 -13.38
C ARG A 87 -6.53 24.19 -14.75
N HIS A 88 -6.74 25.49 -14.91
CA HIS A 88 -6.55 26.20 -16.18
C HIS A 88 -5.14 26.81 -16.33
N LEU A 89 -4.27 26.62 -15.33
CA LEU A 89 -2.95 27.21 -15.32
C LEU A 89 -1.99 26.48 -16.25
N SER A 90 -1.14 27.25 -16.89
CA SER A 90 0.00 26.76 -17.65
C SER A 90 1.18 26.40 -16.73
N LYS A 91 2.07 25.54 -17.23
CA LYS A 91 3.29 25.16 -16.52
C LYS A 91 4.17 26.37 -16.15
N LYS A 92 4.24 27.38 -17.03
CA LYS A 92 5.02 28.62 -16.82
C LYS A 92 4.44 29.46 -15.68
N GLU A 93 3.12 29.69 -15.69
CA GLU A 93 2.42 30.42 -14.62
C GLU A 93 2.61 29.75 -13.25
N ILE A 94 2.60 28.41 -13.21
CA ILE A 94 2.85 27.64 -11.98
C ILE A 94 4.31 27.77 -11.52
N ASP A 95 5.27 27.68 -12.44
CA ASP A 95 6.70 27.83 -12.14
C ASP A 95 7.01 29.22 -11.55
N GLU A 96 6.53 30.28 -12.20
CA GLU A 96 6.68 31.66 -11.72
C GLU A 96 6.02 31.85 -10.35
N PHE A 97 4.78 31.37 -10.19
CA PHE A 97 4.06 31.46 -8.92
C PHE A 97 4.82 30.76 -7.78
N LEU A 98 5.34 29.56 -8.01
CA LEU A 98 6.03 28.79 -6.98
C LEU A 98 7.39 29.41 -6.63
N LYS A 99 8.16 29.90 -7.61
CA LYS A 99 9.43 30.58 -7.37
C LYS A 99 9.25 31.84 -6.51
N ILE A 100 8.29 32.69 -6.87
CA ILE A 100 7.95 33.90 -6.11
C ILE A 100 7.45 33.54 -4.70
N SER A 101 6.56 32.56 -4.60
CA SER A 101 5.94 32.21 -3.31
C SER A 101 6.90 31.56 -2.33
N PHE A 102 7.82 30.71 -2.81
CA PHE A 102 8.71 29.93 -1.95
C PHE A 102 9.89 30.75 -1.46
N PHE A 103 10.52 31.51 -2.35
CA PHE A 103 11.79 32.17 -2.05
C PHE A 103 11.69 33.70 -1.97
N GLY A 104 10.58 34.30 -2.43
CA GLY A 104 10.46 35.76 -2.52
C GLY A 104 11.28 36.38 -3.64
N ASP A 105 12.14 35.60 -4.30
CA ASP A 105 12.94 35.99 -5.46
C ASP A 105 12.78 34.96 -6.60
N PRO A 106 12.29 35.38 -7.79
CA PRO A 106 12.13 34.50 -8.95
C PRO A 106 13.46 33.93 -9.50
N LEU A 107 14.61 34.52 -9.15
CA LEU A 107 15.93 34.07 -9.63
C LEU A 107 16.52 32.91 -8.81
N THR A 108 15.82 32.46 -7.77
CA THR A 108 16.33 31.40 -6.90
C THR A 108 16.23 30.03 -7.58
N ASP A 109 17.33 29.53 -8.12
CA ASP A 109 17.42 28.26 -8.86
C ASP A 109 17.46 27.01 -7.95
N GLN A 110 16.69 27.00 -6.85
CA GLN A 110 16.64 25.86 -5.93
C GLN A 110 15.64 24.77 -6.36
N ILE A 111 14.69 25.13 -7.24
CA ILE A 111 13.74 24.18 -7.83
C ILE A 111 14.41 23.54 -9.04
N TYR A 112 14.64 22.22 -8.96
CA TYR A 112 15.23 21.46 -10.06
C TYR A 112 14.22 21.22 -11.19
N ARG A 113 13.02 20.76 -10.84
CA ARG A 113 11.99 20.39 -11.83
C ARG A 113 10.59 20.43 -11.23
N ILE A 114 9.64 20.88 -12.04
CA ILE A 114 8.21 20.81 -11.73
C ILE A 114 7.55 19.80 -12.67
N ASN A 115 6.96 18.76 -12.09
CA ASN A 115 6.22 17.73 -12.80
C ASN A 115 4.72 17.94 -12.59
N MET A 116 4.00 18.17 -13.68
CA MET A 116 2.54 18.33 -13.69
C MET A 116 1.88 16.96 -13.53
N CYS A 117 0.86 16.86 -12.67
CA CYS A 117 0.07 15.63 -12.54
C CYS A 117 -1.24 15.77 -13.32
N TYR A 118 -1.57 14.76 -14.11
CA TYR A 118 -2.76 14.73 -14.96
C TYR A 118 -3.76 13.66 -14.49
N ASP A 119 -5.04 13.86 -14.80
CA ASP A 119 -6.05 12.82 -14.65
C ASP A 119 -5.85 11.76 -15.73
N TYR A 120 -5.23 10.64 -15.34
CA TYR A 120 -4.80 9.58 -16.24
C TYR A 120 -5.74 8.35 -16.20
N GLN A 121 -6.92 8.44 -15.58
CA GLN A 121 -7.82 7.28 -15.49
C GLN A 121 -8.19 6.73 -16.88
N GLU A 122 -8.55 7.61 -17.81
CA GLU A 122 -8.88 7.24 -19.19
C GLU A 122 -7.69 6.59 -19.92
N TYR A 123 -6.48 7.10 -19.68
CA TYR A 123 -5.24 6.52 -20.19
C TYR A 123 -5.02 5.13 -19.60
N LEU A 124 -5.18 4.97 -18.28
CA LEU A 124 -4.99 3.70 -17.58
C LEU A 124 -6.00 2.64 -18.06
N ASP A 125 -7.26 3.02 -18.24
CA ASP A 125 -8.31 2.12 -18.72
C ASP A 125 -7.98 1.65 -20.15
N SER A 126 -7.57 2.58 -21.02
CA SER A 126 -7.14 2.28 -22.39
C SER A 126 -5.88 1.41 -22.43
N PHE A 127 -4.90 1.71 -21.58
CA PHE A 127 -3.65 0.94 -21.47
C PHE A 127 -3.89 -0.49 -20.96
N ASN A 128 -4.73 -0.66 -19.94
CA ASN A 128 -5.11 -1.98 -19.44
C ASN A 128 -5.89 -2.78 -20.50
N GLN A 129 -6.75 -2.12 -21.28
CA GLN A 129 -7.41 -2.74 -22.41
C GLN A 129 -6.40 -3.18 -23.47
N LYS A 130 -5.39 -2.36 -23.78
CA LYS A 130 -4.28 -2.73 -24.68
C LYS A 130 -3.57 -3.99 -24.21
N ILE A 131 -3.22 -4.07 -22.91
CA ILE A 131 -2.56 -5.27 -22.34
C ILE A 131 -3.43 -6.52 -22.53
N LYS A 132 -4.74 -6.44 -22.26
CA LYS A 132 -5.67 -7.55 -22.48
C LYS A 132 -5.73 -7.96 -23.94
N ASN A 133 -5.77 -6.98 -24.86
CA ASN A 133 -5.81 -7.25 -26.29
C ASN A 133 -4.50 -7.90 -26.76
N ILE A 134 -3.33 -7.44 -26.29
CA ILE A 134 -2.03 -8.06 -26.61
C ILE A 134 -2.01 -9.52 -26.17
N TYR A 135 -2.47 -9.81 -24.95
CA TYR A 135 -2.53 -11.18 -24.44
C TYR A 135 -3.47 -12.06 -25.30
N ALA A 136 -4.66 -11.56 -25.64
CA ALA A 136 -5.61 -12.27 -26.51
C ALA A 136 -5.05 -12.49 -27.93
N THR A 137 -4.37 -11.49 -28.49
CA THR A 137 -3.68 -11.57 -29.79
C THR A 137 -2.60 -12.65 -29.76
N ASN A 138 -1.77 -12.71 -28.71
CA ASN A 138 -0.73 -13.72 -28.57
C ASN A 138 -1.34 -15.13 -28.49
N ILE A 139 -2.45 -15.31 -27.77
CA ILE A 139 -3.18 -16.59 -27.75
C ILE A 139 -3.69 -16.98 -29.15
N CYS A 140 -4.28 -16.04 -29.90
CA CYS A 140 -4.78 -16.33 -31.24
C CYS A 140 -3.62 -16.70 -32.20
N LYS A 141 -2.48 -16.00 -32.09
CA LYS A 141 -1.26 -16.30 -32.85
C LYS A 141 -0.69 -17.69 -32.52
N LEU A 142 -0.72 -18.08 -31.25
CA LEU A 142 -0.31 -19.42 -30.83
C LEU A 142 -1.24 -20.49 -31.39
N LYS A 143 -2.56 -20.30 -31.29
CA LYS A 143 -3.54 -21.22 -31.88
C LYS A 143 -3.31 -21.38 -33.39
N LEU A 144 -3.21 -20.28 -34.14
CA LEU A 144 -2.99 -20.35 -35.59
C LEU A 144 -1.68 -21.05 -35.99
N ARG A 145 -0.68 -21.10 -35.09
CA ARG A 145 0.57 -21.83 -35.33
C ARG A 145 0.40 -23.34 -35.13
N ASP A 146 -0.57 -23.79 -34.34
CA ASP A 146 -0.83 -25.21 -34.12
C ASP A 146 -1.37 -25.83 -35.42
N GLN A 147 -0.56 -26.68 -36.05
CA GLN A 147 -0.81 -27.27 -37.38
C GLN A 147 -2.06 -28.17 -37.48
N TYR A 148 -2.81 -28.36 -36.40
CA TYR A 148 -3.94 -29.29 -36.30
C TYR A 148 -5.31 -28.61 -36.21
N LEU A 149 -5.40 -27.29 -36.40
CA LEU A 149 -6.70 -26.63 -36.44
C LEU A 149 -7.46 -26.96 -37.73
N GLU A 150 -8.71 -27.39 -37.59
CA GLU A 150 -9.62 -27.53 -38.74
C GLU A 150 -9.88 -26.14 -39.36
N GLU A 151 -9.92 -26.08 -40.70
CA GLU A 151 -10.14 -24.87 -41.50
C GLU A 151 -11.20 -23.88 -40.97
N PRO A 152 -12.42 -24.29 -40.55
CA PRO A 152 -13.42 -23.34 -40.06
C PRO A 152 -12.97 -22.61 -38.77
N TYR A 153 -12.25 -23.29 -37.89
CA TYR A 153 -11.73 -22.69 -36.66
C TYR A 153 -10.51 -21.81 -36.90
N ALA A 154 -9.71 -22.13 -37.92
CA ALA A 154 -8.59 -21.30 -38.34
C ALA A 154 -9.10 -19.94 -38.86
N GLN A 155 -10.12 -19.94 -39.72
CA GLN A 155 -10.73 -18.70 -40.23
C GLN A 155 -11.33 -17.86 -39.10
N GLU A 156 -12.11 -18.46 -38.19
CA GLU A 156 -12.68 -17.73 -37.04
C GLU A 156 -11.58 -17.12 -36.16
N THR A 157 -10.49 -17.85 -35.93
CA THR A 157 -9.36 -17.35 -35.14
C THR A 157 -8.63 -16.22 -35.86
N GLN A 158 -8.53 -16.27 -37.18
CA GLN A 158 -7.93 -15.21 -38.00
C GLN A 158 -8.79 -13.94 -38.02
N ASP A 159 -10.11 -14.06 -38.17
CA ASP A 159 -11.04 -12.93 -38.11
C ASP A 159 -11.01 -12.27 -36.71
N LYS A 160 -10.94 -13.09 -35.65
CA LYS A 160 -10.76 -12.61 -34.28
C LYS A 160 -9.41 -11.91 -34.07
N LEU A 161 -8.35 -12.43 -34.67
CA LEU A 161 -7.03 -11.81 -34.61
C LEU A 161 -7.06 -10.43 -35.29
N GLU A 162 -7.65 -10.33 -36.48
CA GLU A 162 -7.75 -9.06 -37.22
C GLU A 162 -8.56 -8.02 -36.44
N SER A 163 -9.71 -8.40 -35.88
CA SER A 163 -10.51 -7.50 -35.03
C SER A 163 -9.74 -7.00 -33.79
N LEU A 164 -8.99 -7.86 -33.12
CA LEU A 164 -8.15 -7.47 -31.97
C LEU A 164 -7.04 -6.49 -32.38
N GLU A 165 -6.43 -6.68 -33.55
CA GLU A 165 -5.39 -5.79 -34.09
C GLU A 165 -5.97 -4.42 -34.47
N GLN A 166 -7.17 -4.38 -35.07
CA GLN A 166 -7.89 -3.13 -35.33
C GLN A 166 -8.24 -2.38 -34.03
N GLU A 167 -8.72 -3.09 -33.00
CA GLU A 167 -8.98 -2.48 -31.69
C GLU A 167 -7.71 -1.91 -31.04
N GLN A 168 -6.58 -2.62 -31.15
CA GLN A 168 -5.29 -2.12 -30.66
C GLN A 168 -4.88 -0.81 -31.32
N GLN A 169 -5.07 -0.67 -32.64
CA GLN A 169 -4.79 0.59 -33.35
C GLN A 169 -5.65 1.75 -32.84
N VAL A 170 -6.94 1.50 -32.58
CA VAL A 170 -7.84 2.51 -32.00
C VAL A 170 -7.38 2.91 -30.60
N ILE A 171 -6.96 1.95 -29.77
CA ILE A 171 -6.43 2.22 -28.43
C ILE A 171 -5.13 3.02 -28.51
N ASP A 172 -4.24 2.69 -29.43
CA ASP A 172 -2.98 3.40 -29.63
C ASP A 172 -3.20 4.86 -30.02
N GLN A 173 -4.17 5.11 -30.92
CA GLN A 173 -4.55 6.47 -31.25
C GLN A 173 -5.09 7.23 -30.03
N LYS A 174 -5.88 6.58 -29.16
CA LYS A 174 -6.37 7.20 -27.92
C LYS A 174 -5.23 7.55 -26.95
N LEU A 175 -4.25 6.64 -26.78
CA LEU A 175 -3.09 6.86 -25.94
C LEU A 175 -2.24 8.03 -26.48
N MET A 176 -1.97 8.06 -27.79
CA MET A 176 -1.24 9.16 -28.44
C MET A 176 -1.96 10.50 -28.31
N ASN A 177 -3.29 10.53 -28.50
CA ASN A 177 -4.08 11.73 -28.33
C ASN A 177 -4.00 12.25 -26.89
N PHE A 178 -4.06 11.35 -25.90
CA PHE A 178 -3.91 11.71 -24.49
C PHE A 178 -2.53 12.31 -24.18
N GLU A 179 -1.46 11.73 -24.72
CA GLU A 179 -0.09 12.26 -24.57
C GLU A 179 0.03 13.66 -25.17
N HIS A 180 -0.51 13.86 -26.37
CA HIS A 180 -0.54 15.17 -27.02
C HIS A 180 -1.34 16.20 -26.20
N GLU A 181 -2.48 15.82 -25.64
CA GLU A 181 -3.26 16.68 -24.73
C GLU A 181 -2.50 17.05 -23.44
N CYS A 182 -1.62 16.18 -22.95
CA CYS A 182 -0.79 16.46 -21.78
C CYS A 182 0.37 17.41 -22.08
N LEU A 183 0.89 17.39 -23.31
CA LEU A 183 1.98 18.25 -23.78
C LEU A 183 1.55 19.69 -24.06
N GLN A 184 0.25 19.93 -24.28
CA GLN A 184 -0.28 21.29 -24.46
C GLN A 184 -0.02 22.15 -23.21
N GLU A 185 0.40 23.42 -23.41
CA GLU A 185 0.72 24.33 -22.30
C GLU A 185 -0.43 24.49 -21.30
N ARG A 186 -1.68 24.39 -21.77
CA ARG A 186 -2.91 24.46 -20.97
C ARG A 186 -3.76 23.20 -21.17
N SER A 187 -3.37 22.11 -20.52
CA SER A 187 -4.09 20.85 -20.60
C SER A 187 -5.36 20.85 -19.74
N LYS A 188 -6.50 20.48 -20.33
CA LYS A 188 -7.76 20.24 -19.60
C LYS A 188 -7.66 19.04 -18.64
N LYS A 189 -6.70 18.14 -18.87
CA LYS A 189 -6.45 16.95 -18.05
C LYS A 189 -5.63 17.27 -16.80
N PHE A 190 -5.16 18.50 -16.61
CA PHE A 190 -4.41 18.87 -15.42
C PHE A 190 -5.24 18.68 -14.14
N SER A 191 -4.72 17.89 -13.20
CA SER A 191 -5.43 17.51 -11.97
C SER A 191 -5.57 18.67 -10.97
N GLY A 192 -4.72 19.69 -11.09
CA GLY A 192 -4.52 20.71 -10.05
C GLY A 192 -3.46 20.33 -9.01
N THR A 193 -2.62 19.33 -9.32
CA THR A 193 -1.53 18.85 -8.48
C THR A 193 -0.22 18.85 -9.24
N VAL A 194 0.86 19.30 -8.60
CA VAL A 194 2.22 19.23 -9.14
C VAL A 194 3.18 18.63 -8.12
N ILE A 195 4.23 17.97 -8.61
CA ILE A 195 5.35 17.51 -7.81
C ILE A 195 6.54 18.42 -8.11
N VAL A 196 7.05 19.08 -7.07
CA VAL A 196 8.16 20.03 -7.15
C VAL A 196 9.40 19.36 -6.56
N SER A 197 10.41 19.13 -7.38
CA SER A 197 11.70 18.57 -6.95
C SER A 197 12.72 19.68 -6.74
N PHE A 198 13.49 19.59 -5.65
CA PHE A 198 14.48 20.57 -5.21
C PHE A 198 15.90 20.03 -5.39
N LEU A 199 16.87 20.92 -5.58
CA LEU A 199 18.28 20.56 -5.64
C LEU A 199 18.83 20.03 -4.30
N THR A 200 18.27 20.49 -3.17
CA THR A 200 18.74 20.12 -1.83
C THR A 200 17.58 19.76 -0.90
N ILE A 201 17.83 18.82 0.02
CA ILE A 201 16.86 18.42 1.07
C ILE A 201 16.54 19.62 1.98
N GLN A 202 17.54 20.46 2.27
CA GLN A 202 17.36 21.64 3.13
C GLN A 202 16.39 22.67 2.51
N ALA A 203 16.44 22.88 1.19
CA ALA A 203 15.50 23.73 0.48
C ALA A 203 14.06 23.21 0.63
N LYS A 204 13.86 21.91 0.36
CA LYS A 204 12.57 21.23 0.56
C LYS A 204 12.07 21.40 1.99
N GLU A 205 12.90 21.10 2.99
CA GLU A 205 12.55 21.19 4.41
C GLU A 205 12.22 22.62 4.87
N THR A 206 12.90 23.63 4.33
CA THR A 206 12.62 25.03 4.65
C THR A 206 11.22 25.42 4.20
N ILE A 207 10.86 25.05 2.96
CA ILE A 207 9.52 25.30 2.41
C ILE A 207 8.46 24.47 3.13
N LEU A 208 8.75 23.19 3.38
CA LEU A 208 7.86 22.29 4.10
C LEU A 208 7.58 22.85 5.50
N ASN A 209 8.58 23.17 6.31
CA ASN A 209 8.36 23.67 7.67
C ASN A 209 7.62 25.02 7.72
N LYS A 210 7.80 25.85 6.69
CA LYS A 210 7.09 27.14 6.53
C LYS A 210 5.60 26.96 6.22
N TYR A 211 5.24 26.02 5.34
CA TYR A 211 3.87 25.88 4.82
C TYR A 211 3.13 24.58 5.22
N LYS A 212 3.80 23.64 5.90
CA LYS A 212 3.23 22.34 6.28
C LYS A 212 1.98 22.55 7.13
N PHE A 213 0.89 21.99 6.62
CA PHE A 213 -0.38 21.94 7.32
C PHE A 213 -0.22 21.07 8.57
N THR A 214 -0.52 21.60 9.75
CA THR A 214 -0.57 20.83 10.99
C THR A 214 -1.89 21.18 11.67
N LEU A 215 -2.70 20.19 12.03
CA LEU A 215 -4.02 20.41 12.66
C LEU A 215 -3.96 21.41 13.83
N LYS A 216 -2.97 21.28 14.72
CA LYS A 216 -2.72 22.23 15.81
C LYS A 216 -2.50 23.67 15.32
N LYS A 217 -1.70 23.84 14.26
CA LYS A 217 -1.50 25.16 13.62
C LYS A 217 -2.79 25.63 12.95
N THR A 218 -3.58 24.75 12.35
CA THR A 218 -4.85 25.11 11.69
C THR A 218 -5.88 25.63 12.68
N ILE A 219 -6.00 25.01 13.85
CA ILE A 219 -6.90 25.48 14.92
C ILE A 219 -6.41 26.84 15.45
N LEU A 220 -5.12 26.97 15.76
CA LEU A 220 -4.56 28.26 16.23
C LEU A 220 -4.61 29.36 15.17
N ASN A 221 -4.38 29.00 13.91
CA ASN A 221 -4.39 29.89 12.75
C ASN A 221 -5.76 29.98 12.09
N PHE A 222 -6.81 29.40 12.67
CA PHE A 222 -8.17 29.63 12.16
C PHE A 222 -8.49 31.14 12.16
N PHE A 223 -7.86 31.89 13.07
CA PHE A 223 -7.91 33.35 13.14
C PHE A 223 -6.80 34.07 12.34
N LYS A 224 -5.70 33.39 11.97
CA LYS A 224 -4.57 33.99 11.23
C LYS A 224 -4.54 33.48 9.79
N LYS A 225 -4.77 34.36 8.80
CA LYS A 225 -4.76 34.04 7.35
C LYS A 225 -3.36 33.66 6.79
N VAL A 226 -2.66 32.70 7.41
CA VAL A 226 -1.32 32.23 7.00
C VAL A 226 -1.47 31.01 6.09
N TYR A 227 -2.23 31.15 5.01
CA TYR A 227 -2.35 30.10 3.99
C TYR A 227 -1.82 30.67 2.69
N LEU A 228 -1.00 29.89 1.98
CA LEU A 228 -0.60 30.26 0.63
C LEU A 228 -1.87 30.21 -0.24
N ARG A 229 -2.28 31.38 -0.74
CA ARG A 229 -3.49 31.53 -1.56
C ARG A 229 -3.11 31.92 -2.98
N TYR A 230 -3.74 31.27 -3.95
CA TYR A 230 -3.58 31.57 -5.36
C TYR A 230 -4.93 31.47 -6.07
N HIS A 231 -5.35 32.52 -6.77
CA HIS A 231 -6.68 32.63 -7.40
C HIS A 231 -7.85 32.15 -6.51
N LYS A 232 -7.88 32.58 -5.23
CA LYS A 232 -8.88 32.19 -4.21
C LYS A 232 -8.79 30.74 -3.72
N ASN A 233 -7.93 29.90 -4.30
CA ASN A 233 -7.67 28.56 -3.79
C ASN A 233 -6.63 28.61 -2.68
N SER A 234 -6.83 27.79 -1.65
CA SER A 234 -5.81 27.55 -0.61
C SER A 234 -4.92 26.40 -1.07
N ILE A 235 -3.65 26.67 -1.30
CA ILE A 235 -2.68 25.69 -1.79
C ILE A 235 -2.24 24.81 -0.63
N ILE A 236 -2.20 23.50 -0.86
CA ILE A 236 -1.73 22.52 0.12
C ILE A 236 -0.37 22.03 -0.31
N ILE A 237 0.59 22.07 0.62
CA ILE A 237 1.95 21.63 0.39
C ILE A 237 2.23 20.51 1.38
N ASN A 238 2.45 19.32 0.84
CA ASN A 238 2.82 18.12 1.58
C ASN A 238 4.16 17.60 1.08
N GLU A 239 4.80 16.74 1.87
CA GLU A 239 5.91 15.95 1.37
C GLU A 239 5.42 15.01 0.27
N ALA A 240 6.17 14.91 -0.84
CA ALA A 240 5.78 13.99 -1.91
C ALA A 240 6.08 12.55 -1.48
N PRO A 241 5.14 11.61 -1.64
CA PRO A 241 5.43 10.20 -1.41
C PRO A 241 6.40 9.68 -2.50
N GLY A 242 7.02 8.51 -2.25
CA GLY A 242 7.83 7.86 -3.27
C GLY A 242 7.00 7.58 -4.54
N PRO A 243 7.60 7.54 -5.75
CA PRO A 243 6.83 7.38 -7.00
C PRO A 243 5.91 6.15 -7.04
N ARG A 244 6.30 5.07 -6.35
CA ARG A 244 5.51 3.83 -6.21
C ARG A 244 4.37 3.95 -5.19
N ASP A 245 4.49 4.91 -4.27
CA ASP A 245 3.57 5.11 -3.15
C ASP A 245 2.52 6.17 -3.50
N VAL A 246 2.70 6.92 -4.59
CA VAL A 246 1.71 7.86 -5.12
C VAL A 246 0.51 7.06 -5.63
N ILE A 247 -0.64 7.22 -4.97
CA ILE A 247 -1.93 6.72 -5.49
C ILE A 247 -2.42 7.71 -6.54
N TRP A 248 -1.90 7.56 -7.75
CA TRP A 248 -2.14 8.48 -8.86
C TRP A 248 -3.64 8.68 -9.12
N ALA A 249 -4.46 7.63 -9.00
CA ALA A 249 -5.91 7.68 -9.21
C ALA A 249 -6.63 8.69 -8.28
N ASN A 250 -6.05 8.98 -7.13
CA ASN A 250 -6.62 9.88 -6.14
C ASN A 250 -6.26 11.36 -6.37
N LEU A 251 -5.31 11.67 -7.25
CA LEU A 251 -4.84 13.05 -7.47
C LEU A 251 -5.90 13.97 -8.10
N LYS A 252 -6.93 13.39 -8.73
CA LYS A 252 -8.03 14.15 -9.37
C LYS A 252 -9.06 14.71 -8.39
N TYR A 253 -9.15 14.16 -7.18
CA TYR A 253 -10.20 14.51 -6.23
C TYR A 253 -9.90 15.85 -5.55
N LYS A 254 -10.91 16.72 -5.48
CA LYS A 254 -10.85 17.92 -4.65
C LYS A 254 -10.93 17.54 -3.18
N LEU A 255 -10.45 18.41 -2.30
CA LEU A 255 -10.50 18.20 -0.84
C LEU A 255 -11.92 17.93 -0.34
N ASN A 256 -12.90 18.73 -0.77
CA ASN A 256 -14.30 18.57 -0.35
C ASN A 256 -14.85 17.20 -0.77
N GLN A 257 -14.46 16.71 -1.94
CA GLN A 257 -14.86 15.38 -2.41
C GLN A 257 -14.14 14.27 -1.63
N SER A 258 -12.86 14.45 -1.33
CA SER A 258 -12.08 13.52 -0.52
C SER A 258 -12.64 13.39 0.90
N ILE A 259 -13.03 14.51 1.52
CA ILE A 259 -13.71 14.54 2.82
C ILE A 259 -15.08 13.86 2.73
N SER A 260 -15.87 14.14 1.69
CA SER A 260 -17.16 13.48 1.49
C SER A 260 -17.02 11.96 1.34
N ASN A 261 -16.04 11.52 0.55
CA ASN A 261 -15.74 10.10 0.38
C ASN A 261 -15.27 9.46 1.68
N LEU A 262 -14.42 10.15 2.45
CA LEU A 262 -14.00 9.69 3.77
C LEU A 262 -15.19 9.50 4.72
N ILE A 263 -16.10 10.46 4.79
CA ILE A 263 -17.31 10.39 5.63
C ILE A 263 -18.20 9.21 5.19
N LYS A 264 -18.38 9.01 3.88
CA LYS A 264 -19.16 7.87 3.34
C LYS A 264 -18.51 6.53 3.69
N MET A 265 -17.21 6.39 3.49
CA MET A 265 -16.46 5.18 3.82
C MET A 265 -16.49 4.90 5.33
N PHE A 266 -16.31 5.93 6.15
CA PHE A 266 -16.39 5.81 7.60
C PHE A 266 -17.81 5.41 8.06
N SER A 267 -18.85 6.02 7.51
CA SER A 267 -20.24 5.65 7.80
C SER A 267 -20.55 4.20 7.43
N MET A 268 -20.12 3.77 6.23
CA MET A 268 -20.25 2.38 5.80
C MET A 268 -19.49 1.43 6.72
N PHE A 269 -18.29 1.80 7.15
CA PHE A 269 -17.49 1.01 8.08
C PHE A 269 -18.17 0.87 9.46
N VAL A 270 -18.67 1.97 10.03
CA VAL A 270 -19.43 1.95 11.29
C VAL A 270 -20.68 1.07 11.16
N PHE A 271 -21.40 1.19 10.04
CA PHE A 271 -22.56 0.34 9.75
C PHE A 271 -22.20 -1.15 9.72
N LEU A 272 -21.15 -1.52 8.98
CA LEU A 272 -20.67 -2.91 8.91
C LEU A 272 -20.24 -3.44 10.27
N LEU A 273 -19.59 -2.61 11.10
CA LEU A 273 -19.22 -2.98 12.46
C LEU A 273 -20.46 -3.24 13.34
N VAL A 274 -21.46 -2.35 13.30
CA VAL A 274 -22.70 -2.52 14.06
C VAL A 274 -23.43 -3.80 13.63
N VAL A 275 -23.52 -4.07 12.34
CA VAL A 275 -24.16 -5.30 11.81
C VAL A 275 -23.38 -6.55 12.21
N SER A 276 -22.06 -6.56 12.01
CA SER A 276 -21.20 -7.70 12.36
C SER A 276 -21.30 -8.02 13.86
N TYR A 277 -21.27 -6.98 14.68
CA TYR A 277 -21.38 -7.10 16.12
C TYR A 277 -22.76 -7.58 16.57
N TYR A 278 -23.83 -7.05 15.97
CA TYR A 278 -25.19 -7.52 16.22
C TYR A 278 -25.32 -9.02 15.93
N VAL A 279 -24.78 -9.50 14.81
CA VAL A 279 -24.76 -10.94 14.47
C VAL A 279 -23.99 -11.75 15.51
N GLN A 280 -22.82 -11.28 15.96
CA GLN A 280 -22.04 -11.95 17.00
C GLN A 280 -22.81 -12.04 18.32
N ILE A 281 -23.48 -10.97 18.75
CA ILE A 281 -24.35 -10.99 19.93
C ILE A 281 -25.48 -12.00 19.76
N GLN A 282 -26.14 -12.03 18.60
CA GLN A 282 -27.23 -12.97 18.36
C GLN A 282 -26.76 -14.43 18.40
N VAL A 283 -25.59 -14.73 17.83
CA VAL A 283 -24.98 -16.06 17.92
C VAL A 283 -24.70 -16.41 19.37
N LEU A 284 -24.03 -15.50 20.10
CA LEU A 284 -23.66 -15.73 21.49
C LEU A 284 -24.89 -15.91 22.39
N TYR A 285 -25.90 -15.05 22.23
CA TYR A 285 -27.17 -15.13 22.97
C TYR A 285 -27.87 -16.46 22.73
N LYS A 286 -27.93 -16.92 21.47
CA LYS A 286 -28.49 -18.24 21.14
C LYS A 286 -27.67 -19.37 21.74
N THR A 287 -26.33 -19.30 21.68
CA THR A 287 -25.46 -20.31 22.29
C THR A 287 -25.65 -20.37 23.81
N LEU A 288 -25.76 -19.22 24.48
CA LEU A 288 -25.98 -19.14 25.93
C LEU A 288 -27.37 -19.64 26.35
N ILE A 289 -28.44 -19.24 25.65
CA ILE A 289 -29.80 -19.71 25.95
C ILE A 289 -29.95 -21.19 25.64
N TYR A 290 -29.41 -21.66 24.51
CA TYR A 290 -29.42 -23.08 24.20
C TYR A 290 -28.70 -23.89 25.29
N HIS A 291 -27.64 -23.32 25.85
CA HIS A 291 -26.90 -23.94 26.95
C HIS A 291 -27.68 -23.92 28.27
N GLU A 292 -28.37 -22.83 28.62
CA GLU A 292 -29.18 -22.71 29.84
C GLU A 292 -30.44 -23.60 29.80
N LEU A 293 -31.08 -23.75 28.63
CA LEU A 293 -32.29 -24.57 28.48
C LEU A 293 -32.03 -26.08 28.42
N TYR A 294 -30.79 -26.52 28.15
CA TYR A 294 -30.49 -27.92 27.81
C TYR A 294 -29.53 -28.62 28.78
N ASN A 295 -29.01 -27.94 29.80
CA ASN A 295 -28.12 -28.54 30.81
C ASN A 295 -28.70 -28.39 32.24
N ASP A 296 -29.28 -29.47 32.75
CA ASP A 296 -29.33 -29.72 34.19
C ASP A 296 -27.90 -29.97 34.71
N GLY A 297 -27.38 -29.03 35.51
CA GLY A 297 -26.42 -29.33 36.59
C GLY A 297 -24.92 -29.35 36.27
N GLU A 298 -24.36 -30.40 35.66
CA GLU A 298 -22.93 -30.74 35.89
C GLU A 298 -22.04 -30.94 34.65
N GLN A 299 -22.56 -31.10 33.43
CA GLN A 299 -21.71 -31.35 32.24
C GLN A 299 -21.28 -30.07 31.48
N ILE A 300 -21.38 -28.92 32.13
CA ILE A 300 -21.36 -27.58 31.52
C ILE A 300 -19.95 -27.13 31.11
N VAL A 301 -18.93 -27.41 31.92
CA VAL A 301 -17.57 -26.91 31.68
C VAL A 301 -16.89 -27.63 30.52
N ASP A 302 -17.16 -28.92 30.36
CA ASP A 302 -16.48 -29.77 29.37
C ASP A 302 -16.87 -29.46 27.92
N LYS A 303 -18.13 -29.12 27.63
CA LYS A 303 -18.59 -28.89 26.24
C LYS A 303 -18.07 -27.58 25.67
N ASN A 304 -18.04 -26.50 26.46
CA ASN A 304 -17.50 -25.21 26.02
C ASN A 304 -15.99 -25.28 25.80
N TYR A 305 -15.27 -25.99 26.67
CA TYR A 305 -13.85 -26.25 26.49
C TYR A 305 -13.58 -27.02 25.19
N ARG A 306 -14.38 -28.05 24.86
CA ARG A 306 -14.26 -28.78 23.58
C ARG A 306 -14.52 -27.91 22.35
N LEU A 307 -15.46 -26.96 22.41
CA LEU A 307 -15.76 -26.09 21.26
C LEU A 307 -14.60 -25.11 21.00
N VAL A 308 -14.01 -24.55 22.06
CA VAL A 308 -12.83 -23.67 21.97
C VAL A 308 -11.61 -24.46 21.51
N GLN A 309 -11.41 -25.68 22.01
CA GLN A 309 -10.36 -26.59 21.53
C GLN A 309 -10.53 -26.93 20.05
N LEU A 310 -11.76 -27.19 19.60
CA LEU A 310 -12.04 -27.46 18.18
C LEU A 310 -11.74 -26.24 17.30
N ALA A 311 -12.14 -25.04 17.74
CA ALA A 311 -11.83 -23.80 17.02
C ALA A 311 -10.31 -23.57 16.93
N MET A 312 -9.58 -23.80 18.02
CA MET A 312 -8.11 -23.73 18.03
C MET A 312 -7.47 -24.79 17.13
N ALA A 313 -7.99 -26.02 17.14
CA ALA A 313 -7.50 -27.11 16.30
C ALA A 313 -7.74 -26.81 14.80
N ILE A 314 -8.90 -26.26 14.44
CA ILE A 314 -9.20 -25.83 13.07
C ILE A 314 -8.25 -24.70 12.64
N ALA A 315 -8.06 -23.69 13.48
CA ALA A 315 -7.14 -22.59 13.17
C ALA A 315 -5.70 -23.09 12.99
N PHE A 316 -5.25 -24.03 13.83
CA PHE A 316 -3.93 -24.66 13.72
C PHE A 316 -3.80 -25.54 12.47
N LEU A 317 -4.84 -26.29 12.11
CA LEU A 317 -4.89 -27.10 10.90
C LEU A 317 -4.76 -26.23 9.64
N VAL A 318 -5.47 -25.10 9.58
CA VAL A 318 -5.37 -24.15 8.47
C VAL A 318 -3.94 -23.60 8.34
N LEU A 319 -3.25 -23.32 9.46
CA LEU A 319 -1.85 -22.90 9.44
C LEU A 319 -0.92 -23.99 8.88
N ILE A 320 -1.10 -25.25 9.29
CA ILE A 320 -0.32 -26.38 8.77
C ILE A 320 -0.57 -26.57 7.27
N ILE A 321 -1.82 -26.56 6.83
CA ILE A 321 -2.18 -26.71 5.41
C ILE A 321 -1.51 -25.60 4.59
N ASN A 322 -1.60 -24.35 5.05
CA ASN A 322 -0.97 -23.23 4.35
C ASN A 322 0.57 -23.35 4.30
N TRP A 323 1.19 -23.86 5.36
CA TRP A 323 2.64 -24.13 5.37
C TRP A 323 3.03 -25.26 4.41
N VAL A 324 2.28 -26.37 4.41
CA VAL A 324 2.48 -27.51 3.51
C VAL A 324 2.26 -27.13 2.06
N LEU A 325 1.19 -26.38 1.74
CA LEU A 325 0.93 -25.88 0.39
C LEU A 325 2.09 -25.01 -0.12
N ARG A 326 2.66 -24.15 0.75
CA ARG A 326 3.85 -23.36 0.39
C ARG A 326 5.09 -24.22 0.11
N TYR A 327 5.24 -25.34 0.82
CA TYR A 327 6.36 -26.26 0.62
C TYR A 327 6.20 -27.13 -0.62
N ILE A 328 4.98 -27.62 -0.89
CA ILE A 328 4.66 -28.52 -2.02
C ILE A 328 4.73 -27.80 -3.37
N VAL A 329 4.43 -26.50 -3.44
CA VAL A 329 4.44 -25.72 -4.71
C VAL A 329 5.87 -25.52 -5.27
N GLY A 330 6.93 -26.02 -4.62
CA GLY A 330 8.27 -26.11 -5.20
C GLY A 330 8.35 -27.18 -6.30
N TYR A 331 8.12 -26.80 -7.57
CA TYR A 331 8.31 -27.70 -8.71
C TYR A 331 9.81 -27.96 -8.96
N PRO A 332 10.23 -29.21 -9.24
CA PRO A 332 11.59 -29.48 -9.72
C PRO A 332 11.82 -28.77 -11.07
N GLN A 333 12.98 -28.12 -11.23
CA GLN A 333 13.30 -27.25 -12.37
C GLN A 333 13.05 -27.89 -13.75
N LYS A 334 13.27 -29.20 -13.88
CA LYS A 334 13.19 -29.92 -15.15
C LYS A 334 11.76 -30.10 -15.67
N ASP A 335 10.77 -30.10 -14.77
CA ASP A 335 9.37 -30.36 -15.10
C ASP A 335 8.49 -29.13 -14.79
N CYS A 336 9.11 -27.95 -14.71
CA CYS A 336 8.41 -26.72 -14.39
C CYS A 336 7.56 -26.27 -15.59
N PRO A 337 6.22 -26.24 -15.48
CA PRO A 337 5.34 -25.84 -16.58
C PRO A 337 5.29 -24.31 -16.77
N TYR A 338 5.95 -23.55 -15.89
CA TYR A 338 5.89 -22.10 -15.86
C TYR A 338 6.95 -21.47 -16.75
N SER A 339 6.58 -20.37 -17.38
CA SER A 339 7.48 -19.50 -18.13
C SER A 339 8.47 -18.77 -17.21
N GLN A 340 9.59 -18.31 -17.77
CA GLN A 340 10.58 -17.51 -17.04
C GLN A 340 9.95 -16.29 -16.37
N GLU A 341 8.99 -15.61 -17.00
CA GLU A 341 8.30 -14.46 -16.40
C GLU A 341 7.47 -14.85 -15.18
N GLU A 342 6.68 -15.93 -15.25
CA GLU A 342 5.89 -16.42 -14.12
C GLU A 342 6.79 -16.85 -12.96
N VAL A 343 7.91 -17.50 -13.28
CA VAL A 343 8.92 -17.89 -12.29
C VAL A 343 9.57 -16.66 -11.68
N ASN A 344 9.97 -15.66 -12.46
CA ASN A 344 10.48 -14.39 -11.95
C ASN A 344 9.49 -13.74 -10.98
N VAL A 345 8.19 -13.69 -11.32
CA VAL A 345 7.13 -13.15 -10.46
C VAL A 345 7.00 -13.96 -9.17
N SER A 346 7.04 -15.29 -9.24
CA SER A 346 6.99 -16.15 -8.05
C SER A 346 8.22 -15.97 -7.14
N PHE A 347 9.41 -15.76 -7.73
CA PHE A 347 10.67 -15.53 -7.04
C PHE A 347 10.80 -14.13 -6.45
N GLU A 348 9.98 -13.16 -6.88
CA GLU A 348 9.86 -11.89 -6.16
C GLU A 348 9.43 -12.17 -4.71
N GLY A 349 8.54 -13.14 -4.48
CA GLY A 349 8.02 -13.46 -3.16
C GLY A 349 6.87 -12.52 -2.74
N PRO A 350 6.20 -12.81 -1.61
CA PRO A 350 5.07 -12.00 -1.18
C PRO A 350 5.47 -10.55 -0.90
N LYS A 351 4.56 -9.62 -1.16
CA LYS A 351 4.73 -8.23 -0.74
C LYS A 351 4.49 -8.15 0.76
N LEU A 352 5.37 -7.46 1.49
CA LEU A 352 5.11 -7.15 2.89
C LEU A 352 3.95 -6.15 2.96
N GLU A 353 2.78 -6.62 3.38
CA GLU A 353 1.65 -5.76 3.73
C GLU A 353 1.84 -5.20 5.14
N PHE A 354 2.73 -4.21 5.25
CA PHE A 354 3.10 -3.60 6.53
C PHE A 354 1.89 -3.10 7.32
N GLN A 355 0.84 -2.63 6.63
CA GLN A 355 -0.40 -2.17 7.23
C GLN A 355 -1.10 -3.30 7.99
N GLU A 356 -1.19 -4.51 7.41
CA GLU A 356 -1.78 -5.67 8.08
C GLU A 356 -0.98 -6.08 9.32
N TRP A 357 0.34 -6.02 9.22
CA TRP A 357 1.25 -6.29 10.33
C TRP A 357 1.05 -5.30 11.48
N VAL A 358 1.07 -3.99 11.18
CA VAL A 358 0.81 -2.93 12.19
C VAL A 358 -0.58 -3.07 12.80
N CYS A 359 -1.61 -3.31 11.99
CA CYS A 359 -2.98 -3.53 12.48
C CYS A 359 -3.07 -4.73 13.42
N SER A 360 -2.38 -5.83 13.08
CA SER A 360 -2.33 -7.02 13.92
C SER A 360 -1.63 -6.75 15.26
N LEU A 361 -0.51 -6.01 15.24
CA LEU A 361 0.19 -5.59 16.44
C LEU A 361 -0.68 -4.69 17.32
N ILE A 362 -1.29 -3.65 16.73
CA ILE A 362 -2.21 -2.75 17.44
C ILE A 362 -3.36 -3.53 18.08
N ARG A 363 -3.96 -4.48 17.34
CA ARG A 363 -5.05 -5.31 17.84
C ARG A 363 -4.62 -6.12 19.06
N ILE A 364 -3.45 -6.77 19.00
CA ILE A 364 -2.90 -7.51 20.15
C ILE A 364 -2.75 -6.55 21.33
N MET A 365 -2.09 -5.40 21.13
CA MET A 365 -1.87 -4.42 22.20
C MET A 365 -3.18 -3.93 22.84
N VAL A 366 -4.16 -3.54 22.03
CA VAL A 366 -5.47 -3.08 22.53
C VAL A 366 -6.19 -4.19 23.28
N GLN A 367 -6.19 -5.42 22.77
CA GLN A 367 -6.82 -6.57 23.44
C GLN A 367 -6.13 -6.90 24.76
N THR A 368 -4.80 -6.98 24.78
CA THR A 368 -4.01 -7.26 25.99
C THR A 368 -4.30 -6.24 27.08
N VAL A 369 -4.35 -4.96 26.71
CA VAL A 369 -4.58 -3.85 27.62
C VAL A 369 -6.02 -3.87 28.12
N TRP A 370 -6.99 -4.05 27.23
CA TRP A 370 -8.39 -4.07 27.59
C TRP A 370 -8.71 -5.19 28.57
N PHE A 371 -8.27 -6.41 28.29
CA PHE A 371 -8.55 -7.60 29.12
C PHE A 371 -7.54 -7.81 30.26
N GLY A 372 -6.49 -6.98 30.37
CA GLY A 372 -5.39 -7.17 31.30
C GLY A 372 -5.83 -7.14 32.77
N GLY A 373 -6.86 -6.35 33.11
CA GLY A 373 -7.41 -6.27 34.46
C GLY A 373 -8.09 -7.56 34.94
N ILE A 374 -8.79 -8.28 34.06
CA ILE A 374 -9.44 -9.57 34.39
C ILE A 374 -8.49 -10.74 34.23
N ALA A 375 -7.71 -10.75 33.15
CA ALA A 375 -6.89 -11.89 32.76
C ALA A 375 -5.40 -11.50 32.69
N PRO A 376 -4.70 -11.34 33.83
CA PRO A 376 -3.27 -10.99 33.82
C PRO A 376 -2.40 -11.97 33.02
N ILE A 377 -2.78 -13.25 32.97
CA ILE A 377 -2.09 -14.28 32.16
C ILE A 377 -2.06 -13.90 30.67
N GLN A 378 -3.11 -13.24 30.16
CA GLN A 378 -3.18 -12.77 28.78
C GLN A 378 -2.03 -11.82 28.43
N ILE A 379 -1.53 -11.04 29.40
CA ILE A 379 -0.39 -10.14 29.23
C ILE A 379 0.88 -10.95 28.91
N LEU A 380 1.13 -12.02 29.66
CA LEU A 380 2.28 -12.89 29.44
C LEU A 380 2.20 -13.61 28.09
N ILE A 381 1.01 -14.12 27.73
CA ILE A 381 0.78 -14.76 26.43
C ILE A 381 1.01 -13.78 25.29
N SER A 382 0.48 -12.55 25.40
CA SER A 382 0.62 -11.52 24.37
C SER A 382 2.09 -11.10 24.21
N LEU A 383 2.83 -10.98 25.32
CA LEU A 383 4.27 -10.71 25.29
C LEU A 383 5.03 -11.82 24.56
N LEU A 384 4.73 -13.09 24.86
CA LEU A 384 5.33 -14.23 24.18
C LEU A 384 5.00 -14.22 22.67
N CYS A 385 3.75 -13.94 22.30
CA CYS A 385 3.32 -13.80 20.91
C CYS A 385 4.11 -12.71 20.18
N ILE A 386 4.33 -11.54 20.80
CA ILE A 386 5.11 -10.44 20.21
C ILE A 386 6.58 -10.84 20.06
N LEU A 387 7.16 -11.52 21.05
CA LEU A 387 8.56 -11.99 20.99
C LEU A 387 8.78 -13.02 19.90
N ILE A 388 7.91 -14.03 19.81
CA ILE A 388 7.96 -15.05 18.75
C ILE A 388 7.71 -14.40 17.39
N GLY A 389 6.68 -13.54 17.30
CA GLY A 389 6.34 -12.77 16.11
C GLY A 389 7.53 -11.97 15.59
N TYR A 390 8.27 -11.26 16.46
CA TYR A 390 9.48 -10.53 16.08
C TYR A 390 10.51 -11.38 15.34
N TRP A 391 10.80 -12.59 15.84
CA TRP A 391 11.78 -13.47 15.20
C TRP A 391 11.28 -14.04 13.87
N ILE A 392 10.00 -14.40 13.81
CA ILE A 392 9.33 -14.84 12.60
C ILE A 392 9.35 -13.73 11.54
N ASP A 393 8.89 -12.54 11.90
CA ASP A 393 8.84 -11.38 11.01
C ASP A 393 10.23 -10.97 10.55
N LYS A 394 11.22 -10.97 11.45
CA LYS A 394 12.63 -10.73 11.10
C LYS A 394 13.13 -11.74 10.07
N TYR A 395 12.80 -13.02 10.23
CA TYR A 395 13.16 -14.04 9.25
C TYR A 395 12.48 -13.78 7.90
N TYR A 396 11.16 -13.53 7.89
CA TYR A 396 10.43 -13.22 6.67
C TYR A 396 10.95 -11.96 5.97
N LEU A 397 11.22 -10.88 6.70
CA LEU A 397 11.75 -9.62 6.18
C LEU A 397 13.13 -9.79 5.53
N LEU A 398 14.00 -10.61 6.13
CA LEU A 398 15.37 -10.81 5.64
C LEU A 398 15.47 -11.83 4.51
N ARG A 399 14.53 -12.78 4.41
CA ARG A 399 14.68 -13.97 3.55
C ARG A 399 13.56 -14.18 2.53
N ILE A 400 12.35 -13.68 2.78
CA ILE A 400 11.15 -14.06 1.99
C ILE A 400 10.48 -12.86 1.34
N PHE A 401 10.26 -11.78 2.08
CA PHE A 401 9.49 -10.65 1.55
C PHE A 401 10.28 -9.86 0.52
N THR A 402 9.57 -9.42 -0.53
CA THR A 402 10.04 -8.31 -1.36
C THR A 402 10.13 -7.03 -0.54
N VAL A 403 10.95 -6.10 -1.01
CA VAL A 403 11.13 -4.79 -0.38
C VAL A 403 9.77 -4.17 -0.07
N PRO A 404 9.54 -3.78 1.20
CA PRO A 404 8.34 -3.04 1.53
C PRO A 404 8.31 -1.73 0.75
N ILE A 405 7.11 -1.36 0.31
CA ILE A 405 6.76 0.02 -0.06
C ILE A 405 7.33 0.93 1.04
N SER A 406 8.08 1.98 0.66
CA SER A 406 8.73 2.85 1.64
C SER A 406 7.69 3.38 2.61
N GLN A 407 7.69 2.85 3.82
CA GLN A 407 6.74 3.27 4.82
C GLN A 407 7.14 4.65 5.30
N THR A 408 6.19 5.56 5.29
CA THR A 408 6.40 6.91 5.77
C THR A 408 6.47 6.90 7.30
N ASP A 409 7.31 7.77 7.87
CA ASP A 409 7.41 8.00 9.32
C ASP A 409 6.06 8.30 10.00
N HIS A 410 5.06 8.67 9.19
CA HIS A 410 3.68 8.88 9.61
C HIS A 410 3.02 7.65 10.22
N VAL A 411 3.24 6.45 9.69
CA VAL A 411 2.60 5.23 10.23
C VAL A 411 3.16 4.94 11.62
N PHE A 412 4.48 5.02 11.79
CA PHE A 412 5.11 4.86 13.09
C PHE A 412 4.66 5.94 14.07
N SER A 413 4.60 7.20 13.63
CA SER A 413 4.10 8.30 14.45
C SER A 413 2.66 8.06 14.92
N PHE A 414 1.81 7.52 14.04
CA PHE A 414 0.44 7.13 14.38
C PHE A 414 0.42 6.03 15.45
N VAL A 415 1.20 4.96 15.26
CA VAL A 415 1.32 3.87 16.25
C VAL A 415 1.81 4.41 17.59
N PHE A 416 2.88 5.21 17.61
CA PHE A 416 3.41 5.82 18.84
C PHE A 416 2.40 6.72 19.53
N ASN A 417 1.57 7.43 18.77
CA ASN A 417 0.50 8.24 19.35
C ASN A 417 -0.63 7.38 19.90
N LEU A 418 -0.97 6.27 19.24
CA LEU A 418 -1.91 5.28 19.77
C LEU A 418 -1.41 4.63 21.07
N LEU A 419 -0.09 4.39 21.20
CA LEU A 419 0.50 3.89 22.45
C LEU A 419 0.25 4.82 23.64
N LYS A 420 0.14 6.13 23.41
CA LYS A 420 -0.18 7.09 24.49
C LYS A 420 -1.62 6.95 24.99
N LEU A 421 -2.50 6.32 24.20
CA LEU A 421 -3.90 6.08 24.55
C LEU A 421 -4.10 4.77 25.32
N ILE A 422 -3.09 3.90 25.35
CA ILE A 422 -3.15 2.61 26.05
C ILE A 422 -3.54 2.74 27.54
N PRO A 423 -2.95 3.65 28.34
CA PRO A 423 -3.33 3.77 29.76
C PRO A 423 -4.81 4.16 29.94
N ILE A 424 -5.35 4.98 29.04
CA ILE A 424 -6.76 5.37 29.06
C ILE A 424 -7.63 4.16 28.73
N LEU A 425 -7.28 3.39 27.69
CA LEU A 425 -7.98 2.16 27.34
C LEU A 425 -7.93 1.12 28.48
N TYR A 426 -6.79 0.99 29.16
CA TYR A 426 -6.64 0.12 30.32
C TYR A 426 -7.61 0.50 31.44
N TYR A 427 -7.67 1.79 31.75
CA TYR A 427 -8.53 2.33 32.81
C TYR A 427 -10.01 2.06 32.52
N PHE A 428 -10.46 2.34 31.30
CA PHE A 428 -11.85 2.05 30.90
C PHE A 428 -12.17 0.56 30.90
N GLY A 429 -11.27 -0.29 30.37
CA GLY A 429 -11.43 -1.73 30.44
C GLY A 429 -11.55 -2.22 31.89
N SER A 430 -10.68 -1.73 32.76
CA SER A 430 -10.68 -2.07 34.19
C SER A 430 -11.98 -1.67 34.89
N ILE A 431 -12.47 -0.43 34.67
CA ILE A 431 -13.77 0.01 35.24
C ILE A 431 -14.91 -0.87 34.75
N GLN A 432 -14.98 -1.12 33.43
CA GLN A 432 -16.05 -1.94 32.87
C GLN A 432 -16.08 -3.32 33.52
N PHE A 433 -14.91 -3.92 33.70
CA PHE A 433 -14.80 -5.24 34.26
C PHE A 433 -15.00 -5.29 35.78
N GLU A 434 -14.56 -4.26 36.51
CA GLU A 434 -14.85 -4.12 37.94
C GLU A 434 -16.36 -3.95 38.17
N GLN A 435 -17.05 -3.16 37.33
CA GLN A 435 -18.51 -3.04 37.36
C GLN A 435 -19.21 -4.36 37.04
N ALA A 436 -18.69 -5.11 36.07
CA ALA A 436 -19.24 -6.42 35.74
C ALA A 436 -19.10 -7.42 36.89
N ILE A 437 -17.94 -7.43 37.57
CA ILE A 437 -17.66 -8.32 38.70
C ILE A 437 -18.49 -7.91 39.93
N SER A 438 -18.59 -6.61 40.22
CA SER A 438 -19.24 -6.10 41.45
C SER A 438 -20.76 -6.29 41.47
N GLN A 439 -21.40 -6.39 40.30
CA GLN A 439 -22.85 -6.58 40.21
C GLN A 439 -23.29 -8.05 40.41
N GLU A 440 -22.36 -8.97 40.76
CA GLU A 440 -22.60 -10.43 40.84
C GLU A 440 -23.41 -10.96 39.66
N GLN A 441 -23.21 -10.34 38.49
CA GLN A 441 -24.06 -10.61 37.35
C GLN A 441 -23.73 -12.01 36.83
N ASN A 442 -24.75 -12.87 36.81
CA ASN A 442 -24.74 -14.07 35.99
C ASN A 442 -24.23 -13.68 34.59
N THR A 443 -23.43 -14.54 33.98
CA THR A 443 -22.81 -14.30 32.65
C THR A 443 -23.83 -13.81 31.61
N LEU A 444 -25.09 -14.28 31.70
CA LEU A 444 -26.20 -13.82 30.88
C LEU A 444 -26.52 -12.31 31.05
N THR A 445 -26.51 -11.81 32.28
CA THR A 445 -26.77 -10.39 32.57
C THR A 445 -25.60 -9.51 32.11
N PHE A 446 -24.37 -9.98 32.25
CA PHE A 446 -23.19 -9.32 31.68
C PHE A 446 -23.33 -9.15 30.16
N PHE A 447 -23.76 -10.20 29.45
CA PHE A 447 -23.97 -10.10 28.00
C PHE A 447 -25.19 -9.27 27.60
N LYS A 448 -26.24 -9.19 28.43
CA LYS A 448 -27.36 -8.26 28.20
C LYS A 448 -26.92 -6.79 28.28
N ASN A 449 -25.98 -6.46 29.17
CA ASN A 449 -25.46 -5.10 29.34
C ASN A 449 -24.33 -4.76 28.35
N TYR A 450 -23.90 -5.72 27.52
CA TYR A 450 -22.82 -5.56 26.55
C TYR A 450 -23.00 -4.39 25.56
N PRO A 451 -24.21 -4.04 25.09
CA PRO A 451 -24.43 -2.84 24.28
C PRO A 451 -24.09 -1.52 24.99
N GLU A 452 -24.37 -1.42 26.30
CA GLU A 452 -24.04 -0.23 27.10
C GLU A 452 -22.52 -0.10 27.24
N TYR A 453 -21.83 -1.23 27.47
CA TYR A 453 -20.38 -1.26 27.50
C TYR A 453 -19.76 -0.87 26.15
N LEU A 454 -20.34 -1.35 25.04
CA LEU A 454 -19.89 -0.95 23.71
C LEU A 454 -20.10 0.54 23.47
N TYR A 455 -21.22 1.11 23.92
CA TYR A 455 -21.46 2.54 23.83
C TYR A 455 -20.40 3.34 24.62
N CYS A 456 -20.07 2.93 25.84
CA CYS A 456 -18.98 3.51 26.64
C CYS A 456 -17.61 3.36 25.94
N PHE A 457 -17.33 2.22 25.32
CA PHE A 457 -16.12 2.03 24.53
C PHE A 457 -16.08 2.95 23.31
N LEU A 458 -17.13 2.98 22.50
CA LEU A 458 -17.19 3.81 21.30
C LEU A 458 -17.10 5.30 21.64
N THR A 459 -17.79 5.75 22.68
CA THR A 459 -17.72 7.15 23.14
C THR A 459 -16.33 7.50 23.68
N SER A 460 -15.68 6.61 24.43
CA SER A 460 -14.30 6.85 24.89
C SER A 460 -13.30 6.86 23.74
N VAL A 461 -13.45 5.97 22.74
CA VAL A 461 -12.63 5.98 21.51
C VAL A 461 -12.85 7.26 20.72
N VAL A 462 -14.10 7.68 20.51
CA VAL A 462 -14.42 8.94 19.81
C VAL A 462 -13.89 10.15 20.57
N PHE A 463 -14.08 10.21 21.88
CA PHE A 463 -13.56 11.30 22.72
C PHE A 463 -12.03 11.36 22.65
N THR A 464 -11.37 10.22 22.76
CA THR A 464 -9.91 10.12 22.66
C THR A 464 -9.40 10.54 21.28
N PHE A 465 -10.12 10.15 20.22
CA PHE A 465 -9.83 10.57 18.85
C PHE A 465 -10.03 12.08 18.68
N LEU A 466 -11.09 12.67 19.25
CA LEU A 466 -11.34 14.11 19.23
C LEU A 466 -10.31 14.90 20.02
N MET A 467 -9.80 14.37 21.13
CA MET A 467 -8.70 14.97 21.89
C MET A 467 -7.36 14.91 21.16
N TYR A 468 -7.23 13.99 20.20
CA TYR A 468 -6.03 13.79 19.40
C TYR A 468 -6.00 14.66 18.13
N LEU A 469 -7.15 14.84 17.47
CA LEU A 469 -7.33 15.78 16.36
C LEU A 469 -7.03 17.22 16.79
#